data_AF-A0A7Y7N8N1-F1
#
_entry.id   AF-A0A7Y7N8N1-F1
#
_cell.length_a   1.000
_cell.length_b   1.000
_cell.length_c   1.000
_cell.angle_alpha   90.00
_cell.angle_beta   90.00
_cell.angle_gamma   90.00
#
_symmetry.space_group_name_H-M   'P 1'
#
loop_
_entity.id
_entity.type
_entity.pdbx_description
1 polymer ?
#
loop_
_entity_poly.entity_id
_entity_poly.type
_entity_poly.pdbx_seq_one_letter_code
_entity_poly.pdbx_strand_id
1 'polypeptide(L)'
;MDTVQTLIHDLSGLPAVVRQVEYRTKGFHLELELALPELVACTELLRTRDFYLVFISAVHLDPVITVIYQFASFQYPCRIMVRLPVDAECSVPSIAPIFDGANWHERETRDMFGVLFRGHPYLEPLLLAEEDAELKPLLKRGGALKTAENIGWAAASDQQRDVEP
;
A
#
# COMPACT_ATOMS: atom_id res chain seq x y z
N MET A 1 20.82 -6.05 18.92
CA MET A 1 19.65 -5.15 18.87
C MET A 1 18.59 -5.86 18.03
N ASP A 2 17.33 -5.83 18.46
CA ASP A 2 16.23 -6.46 17.74
C ASP A 2 16.04 -5.78 16.37
N THR A 3 16.27 -6.51 15.28
CA THR A 3 16.23 -6.00 13.90
C THR A 3 14.87 -5.37 13.57
N VAL A 4 13.79 -5.87 14.18
CA VAL A 4 12.45 -5.31 14.00
C VAL A 4 12.31 -3.96 14.72
N GLN A 5 12.87 -3.80 15.91
CA GLN A 5 12.81 -2.53 16.64
C GLN A 5 13.61 -1.43 15.95
N THR A 6 14.78 -1.78 15.40
CA THR A 6 15.55 -0.84 14.56
C THR A 6 14.74 -0.42 13.34
N LEU A 7 14.15 -1.38 12.62
CA LEU A 7 13.31 -1.09 11.47
C LEU A 7 12.10 -0.21 11.82
N ILE A 8 11.42 -0.46 12.93
CA ILE A 8 10.32 0.40 13.41
C ILE A 8 10.83 1.81 13.63
N HIS A 9 11.96 1.98 14.32
CA HIS A 9 12.55 3.30 14.57
C HIS A 9 12.81 4.09 13.28
N ASP A 10 13.37 3.42 12.27
CA ASP A 10 13.66 4.07 10.98
C ASP A 10 12.39 4.44 10.21
N LEU A 11 11.38 3.55 10.23
CA LEU A 11 10.09 3.79 9.58
C LEU A 11 9.28 4.88 10.29
N SER A 12 9.40 5.00 11.61
CA SER A 12 8.79 6.09 12.39
C SER A 12 9.40 7.46 12.11
N GLY A 13 10.53 7.54 11.39
CA GLY A 13 11.05 8.79 10.87
C GLY A 13 10.26 9.35 9.68
N LEU A 14 9.38 8.54 9.06
CA LEU A 14 8.47 8.97 8.02
C LEU A 14 7.12 9.40 8.65
N PRO A 15 6.38 10.33 8.02
CA PRO A 15 4.98 10.62 8.34
C PRO A 15 4.07 9.41 8.08
N ALA A 16 4.13 8.43 8.98
CA ALA A 16 3.56 7.10 8.85
C ALA A 16 3.06 6.60 10.20
N VAL A 17 1.92 5.92 10.21
CA VAL A 17 1.52 5.13 11.37
C VAL A 17 2.12 3.74 11.24
N VAL A 18 3.02 3.38 12.15
CA VAL A 18 3.69 2.07 12.19
C VAL A 18 3.14 1.26 13.35
N ARG A 19 2.60 0.07 13.08
CA ARG A 19 2.04 -0.82 14.09
C ARG A 19 2.72 -2.19 14.01
N GLN A 20 3.28 -2.65 15.12
CA GLN A 20 3.69 -4.04 15.26
C GLN A 20 2.47 -4.91 15.54
N VAL A 21 2.34 -6.03 14.83
CA VAL A 21 1.18 -6.93 14.95
C VAL A 21 1.61 -8.38 15.17
N GLU A 22 0.69 -9.20 15.67
CA GLU A 22 0.92 -10.62 15.90
C GLU A 22 0.91 -11.41 14.58
N TYR A 23 2.07 -11.92 14.17
CA TYR A 23 2.25 -12.65 12.91
C TYR A 23 1.29 -13.84 12.79
N ARG A 24 1.05 -14.59 13.87
CA ARG A 24 0.17 -15.78 13.82
C ARG A 24 -1.27 -15.45 13.43
N THR A 25 -1.71 -14.21 13.64
CA THR A 25 -3.09 -13.79 13.34
C THR A 25 -3.19 -12.98 12.05
N LYS A 26 -2.16 -12.19 11.72
CA LYS A 26 -2.18 -11.28 10.57
C LYS A 26 -1.39 -11.78 9.35
N GLY A 27 -0.40 -12.67 9.55
CA GLY A 27 0.49 -13.17 8.50
C GLY A 27 1.62 -12.21 8.11
N PHE A 28 1.77 -11.10 8.84
CA PHE A 28 2.86 -10.13 8.71
C PHE A 28 3.24 -9.55 10.08
N HIS A 29 4.36 -8.84 10.15
CA HIS A 29 4.94 -8.37 11.41
C HIS A 29 4.66 -6.89 11.66
N LEU A 30 4.70 -6.08 10.59
CA LEU A 30 4.48 -4.65 10.65
C LEU A 30 3.34 -4.24 9.71
N GLU A 31 2.48 -3.36 10.20
CA GLU A 31 1.48 -2.65 9.42
C GLU A 31 1.88 -1.18 9.35
N LEU A 32 1.89 -0.62 8.14
CA LEU A 32 2.16 0.77 7.89
C LEU A 32 0.94 1.39 7.23
N GLU A 33 0.56 2.56 7.70
CA GLU A 33 -0.39 3.42 7.02
C GLU A 33 0.35 4.70 6.62
N LEU A 34 0.46 4.92 5.32
CA LEU A 34 1.25 6.00 4.73
C LEU A 34 0.35 7.06 4.12
N ALA A 35 0.77 8.32 4.22
CA ALA A 35 0.29 9.35 3.32
C ALA A 35 0.94 9.21 1.94
N LEU A 36 0.23 9.62 0.89
CA LEU A 36 0.69 9.50 -0.50
C LEU A 36 2.12 10.02 -0.78
N PRO A 37 2.55 11.18 -0.23
CA PRO A 37 3.90 11.70 -0.47
C PRO A 37 5.03 10.78 0.02
N GLU A 38 4.75 9.95 1.02
CA GLU A 38 5.76 9.13 1.71
C GLU A 38 6.01 7.78 1.04
N LEU A 39 5.19 7.39 0.06
CA LEU A 39 5.30 6.09 -0.60
C LEU A 39 6.71 5.85 -1.19
N VAL A 40 7.24 6.83 -1.91
CA VAL A 40 8.55 6.71 -2.58
C VAL A 40 9.67 6.62 -1.54
N ALA A 41 9.65 7.49 -0.52
CA ALA A 41 10.65 7.48 0.53
C ALA A 41 10.63 6.16 1.33
N CYS A 42 9.44 5.66 1.67
CA CYS A 42 9.27 4.37 2.34
C CYS A 42 9.82 3.22 1.49
N THR A 43 9.49 3.17 0.21
CA THR A 43 9.92 2.08 -0.67
C THR A 43 11.42 2.09 -0.95
N GLU A 44 12.03 3.26 -1.10
CA GLU A 44 13.48 3.41 -1.14
C GLU A 44 14.14 2.91 0.14
N LEU A 45 13.63 3.31 1.31
CA LEU A 45 14.15 2.84 2.60
C LEU A 45 14.07 1.31 2.71
N LEU A 46 12.93 0.71 2.35
CA LEU A 46 12.77 -0.75 2.35
C LEU A 46 13.75 -1.43 1.39
N ARG A 47 13.98 -0.86 0.20
CA ARG A 47 14.98 -1.38 -0.75
C ARG A 47 16.39 -1.34 -0.17
N THR A 48 16.80 -0.25 0.49
CA THR A 48 18.12 -0.17 1.16
C THR A 48 18.29 -1.15 2.32
N ARG A 49 17.18 -1.75 2.78
CA ARG A 49 17.14 -2.77 3.85
C ARG A 49 16.95 -4.18 3.30
N ASP A 50 17.19 -4.39 2.01
CA ASP A 50 17.07 -5.68 1.33
C ASP A 50 15.68 -6.32 1.45
N PHE A 51 14.63 -5.50 1.53
CA PHE A 51 13.27 -5.99 1.30
C PHE A 51 13.02 -6.17 -0.18
N TYR A 52 12.18 -7.13 -0.51
CA TYR A 52 11.61 -7.31 -1.84
C TYR A 52 10.09 -7.10 -1.79
N LEU A 53 9.55 -6.64 -2.91
CA LEU A 53 8.12 -6.53 -3.13
C LEU A 53 7.51 -7.92 -3.34
N VAL A 54 6.44 -8.23 -2.59
CA VAL A 54 5.69 -9.49 -2.71
C VAL A 54 4.48 -9.32 -3.62
N PHE A 55 3.68 -8.27 -3.41
CA PHE A 55 2.55 -7.92 -4.29
C PHE A 55 2.12 -6.47 -4.11
N ILE A 56 1.39 -5.96 -5.11
CA ILE A 56 0.57 -4.74 -5.01
C ILE A 56 -0.87 -5.10 -5.38
N SER A 57 -1.84 -4.58 -4.65
CA SER A 57 -3.26 -4.70 -4.97
C SER A 57 -4.03 -3.49 -4.42
N ALA A 58 -5.35 -3.48 -4.54
CA ALA A 58 -6.18 -2.46 -3.92
C ALA A 58 -7.46 -3.03 -3.31
N VAL A 59 -8.07 -2.26 -2.43
CA VAL A 59 -9.37 -2.57 -1.82
C VAL A 59 -10.25 -1.34 -1.93
N HIS A 60 -11.41 -1.48 -2.57
CA HIS A 60 -12.43 -0.44 -2.65
C HIS A 60 -13.22 -0.39 -1.33
N LEU A 61 -12.96 0.64 -0.55
CA LEU A 61 -13.57 0.97 0.73
C LEU A 61 -14.38 2.28 0.60
N ASP A 62 -15.22 2.55 1.59
CA ASP A 62 -15.85 3.87 1.73
C ASP A 62 -14.99 4.73 2.68
N PRO A 63 -14.60 5.97 2.32
CA PRO A 63 -14.86 6.67 1.06
C PRO A 63 -13.76 6.53 -0.01
N VAL A 64 -12.74 5.70 0.22
CA VAL A 64 -11.47 5.68 -0.54
C VAL A 64 -11.13 4.31 -1.13
N ILE A 65 -10.27 4.30 -2.15
CA ILE A 65 -9.56 3.08 -2.54
C ILE A 65 -8.29 3.01 -1.67
N THR A 66 -8.00 1.85 -1.07
CA THR A 66 -6.72 1.65 -0.38
C THR A 66 -5.82 0.78 -1.22
N VAL A 67 -4.70 1.33 -1.70
CA VAL A 67 -3.65 0.54 -2.35
C VAL A 67 -2.83 -0.16 -1.27
N ILE A 68 -2.55 -1.44 -1.49
CA ILE A 68 -1.85 -2.30 -0.54
C ILE A 68 -0.57 -2.78 -1.19
N TYR A 69 0.53 -2.66 -0.46
CA TYR A 69 1.83 -3.20 -0.85
C TYR A 69 2.27 -4.16 0.25
N GLN A 70 2.73 -5.35 -0.13
CA GLN A 70 3.39 -6.24 0.81
C GLN A 70 4.87 -6.35 0.49
N PHE A 71 5.72 -6.19 1.51
CA PHE A 71 7.15 -6.41 1.41
C PHE A 71 7.58 -7.52 2.36
N ALA A 72 8.66 -8.23 2.00
CA ALA A 72 9.27 -9.23 2.85
C ALA A 72 10.79 -9.15 2.76
N SER A 73 11.49 -9.71 3.75
CA SER A 73 12.95 -9.78 3.77
C SER A 73 13.42 -11.23 3.66
N PHE A 74 14.53 -11.45 2.95
CA PHE A 74 15.27 -12.71 2.96
C PHE A 74 16.29 -12.78 4.11
N GLN A 75 16.70 -11.62 4.64
CA GLN A 75 17.75 -11.52 5.65
C GLN A 75 17.24 -11.88 7.05
N TYR A 76 15.99 -11.58 7.34
CA TYR A 76 15.34 -11.86 8.61
C TYR A 76 13.83 -12.05 8.41
N PRO A 77 13.15 -12.80 9.31
CA PRO A 77 11.74 -13.11 9.17
C PRO A 77 10.88 -11.88 9.47
N CYS A 78 10.82 -10.93 8.55
CA CYS A 78 9.96 -9.76 8.63
C CYS A 78 9.13 -9.62 7.36
N ARG A 79 7.86 -9.26 7.54
CA ARG A 79 6.89 -8.96 6.49
C ARG A 79 6.17 -7.69 6.88
N ILE A 80 6.00 -6.81 5.91
CA ILE A 80 5.42 -5.49 6.10
C ILE A 80 4.22 -5.36 5.19
N MET A 81 3.09 -4.95 5.76
CA MET A 81 1.90 -4.58 5.03
C MET A 81 1.80 -3.05 5.02
N VAL A 82 1.94 -2.44 3.86
CA VAL A 82 1.74 -0.99 3.67
C VAL A 82 0.35 -0.78 3.11
N ARG A 83 -0.42 0.09 3.75
CA ARG A 83 -1.72 0.60 3.30
C ARG A 83 -1.59 2.06 2.94
N LEU A 84 -2.12 2.38 1.77
CA LEU A 84 -2.10 3.71 1.19
C LEU A 84 -3.54 4.08 0.79
N PRO A 85 -4.31 4.69 1.70
CA PRO A 85 -5.60 5.26 1.35
C PRO A 85 -5.41 6.35 0.29
N VAL A 86 -6.15 6.25 -0.82
CA VAL A 86 -6.11 7.22 -1.93
C VAL A 86 -7.52 7.52 -2.41
N ASP A 87 -7.76 8.78 -2.75
CA ASP A 87 -9.02 9.15 -3.39
C ASP A 87 -9.12 8.48 -4.77
N ALA A 88 -10.34 8.20 -5.21
CA ALA A 88 -10.58 7.52 -6.49
C ALA A 88 -10.00 8.29 -7.71
N GLU A 89 -9.84 9.61 -7.59
CA GLU A 89 -9.29 10.48 -8.64
C GLU A 89 -7.77 10.74 -8.48
N CYS A 90 -7.16 10.29 -7.38
CA CYS A 90 -5.76 10.58 -7.09
C CYS A 90 -4.79 9.64 -7.85
N SER A 91 -3.75 10.21 -8.45
CA SER A 91 -2.66 9.44 -9.06
C SER A 91 -1.60 9.05 -8.03
N VAL A 92 -1.19 7.78 -8.03
CA VAL A 92 -0.19 7.23 -7.13
C VAL A 92 1.19 7.24 -7.79
N PRO A 93 2.29 7.63 -7.12
CA PRO A 93 3.63 7.46 -7.69
C PRO A 93 3.93 5.97 -7.95
N SER A 94 4.39 5.64 -9.15
CA SER A 94 4.84 4.29 -9.48
C SER A 94 6.12 3.96 -8.71
N ILE A 95 6.20 2.75 -8.16
CA ILE A 95 7.40 2.20 -7.54
C ILE A 95 8.13 1.23 -8.48
N ALA A 96 7.66 1.05 -9.72
CA ALA A 96 8.35 0.25 -10.74
C ALA A 96 9.82 0.67 -10.99
N PRO A 97 10.22 1.95 -10.91
CA PRO A 97 11.64 2.34 -11.00
C PRO A 97 12.50 1.87 -9.82
N ILE A 98 11.88 1.46 -8.71
CA ILE A 98 12.53 1.02 -7.46
C ILE A 98 12.50 -0.51 -7.39
N PHE A 99 11.36 -1.10 -7.74
CA PHE A 99 11.11 -2.54 -7.76
C PHE A 99 10.50 -2.94 -9.10
N ASP A 100 11.29 -3.56 -9.98
CA ASP A 100 10.85 -3.96 -11.33
C ASP A 100 9.56 -4.81 -11.33
N GLY A 101 9.39 -5.65 -10.31
CA GLY A 101 8.21 -6.49 -10.12
C GLY A 101 6.90 -5.70 -9.94
N ALA A 102 6.97 -4.42 -9.55
CA ALA A 102 5.79 -3.58 -9.43
C ALA A 102 5.12 -3.31 -10.77
N ASN A 103 5.85 -3.39 -11.90
CA ASN A 103 5.32 -3.09 -13.23
C ASN A 103 4.03 -3.88 -13.52
N TRP A 104 4.03 -5.18 -13.24
CA TRP A 104 2.85 -6.00 -13.51
C TRP A 104 1.73 -5.74 -12.51
N HIS A 105 2.06 -5.61 -11.23
CA HIS A 105 1.05 -5.40 -10.19
C HIS A 105 0.37 -4.02 -10.28
N GLU A 106 1.10 -2.98 -10.65
CA GLU A 106 0.54 -1.63 -10.86
C GLU A 106 -0.41 -1.63 -12.06
N ARG A 107 -0.07 -2.33 -13.16
CA ARG A 107 -0.98 -2.51 -14.31
C ARG A 107 -2.21 -3.34 -13.99
N GLU A 108 -2.06 -4.44 -13.25
CA GLU A 108 -3.20 -5.23 -12.77
C GLU A 108 -4.12 -4.39 -11.88
N THR A 109 -3.55 -3.61 -10.97
CA THR A 109 -4.32 -2.74 -10.06
C THR A 109 -5.04 -1.64 -10.83
N ARG A 110 -4.42 -1.06 -11.87
CA ARG A 110 -5.07 -0.13 -12.80
C ARG A 110 -6.27 -0.79 -13.50
N ASP A 111 -6.08 -1.98 -14.06
CA ASP A 111 -7.14 -2.66 -14.82
C ASP A 111 -8.34 -3.00 -13.93
N MET A 112 -8.07 -3.48 -12.71
CA MET A 112 -9.12 -3.96 -11.82
C MET A 112 -9.83 -2.85 -11.04
N PHE A 113 -9.09 -1.81 -10.63
CA PHE A 113 -9.57 -0.77 -9.71
C PHE A 113 -9.48 0.65 -10.26
N GLY A 114 -8.73 0.89 -11.34
CA GLY A 114 -8.64 2.20 -11.99
C GLY A 114 -7.59 3.11 -11.37
N VAL A 115 -6.75 2.59 -10.47
CA VAL A 115 -5.66 3.36 -9.87
C VAL A 115 -4.64 3.73 -10.93
N LEU A 116 -4.32 5.03 -11.03
CA LEU A 116 -3.35 5.56 -11.99
C LEU A 116 -1.97 5.69 -11.34
N PHE A 117 -0.94 5.09 -11.96
CA PHE A 117 0.43 5.10 -11.45
C PHE A 117 1.32 6.08 -12.23
N ARG A 118 1.61 7.25 -11.66
CA ARG A 118 2.44 8.29 -12.28
C ARG A 118 3.91 7.86 -12.34
N GLY A 119 4.51 7.99 -13.51
CA GLY A 119 5.91 7.62 -13.73
C GLY A 119 6.12 6.13 -14.01
N HIS A 120 5.04 5.36 -14.14
CA HIS A 120 5.11 3.96 -14.54
C HIS A 120 5.65 3.85 -15.99
N PRO A 121 6.63 2.98 -16.28
CA PRO A 121 7.30 2.96 -17.58
C PRO A 121 6.43 2.42 -18.73
N TYR A 122 5.42 1.61 -18.43
CA TYR A 122 4.53 0.99 -19.42
C TYR A 122 3.11 0.74 -18.87
N LEU A 123 2.34 1.80 -18.62
CA LEU A 123 1.03 1.70 -17.96
C LEU A 123 -0.12 1.42 -18.95
N GLU A 124 -0.02 0.31 -19.65
CA GLU A 124 -1.04 -0.17 -20.59
C GLU A 124 -1.86 -1.32 -19.97
N PRO A 125 -3.08 -1.60 -20.48
CA PRO A 125 -3.86 -2.78 -20.06
C PRO A 125 -3.00 -4.06 -20.04
N LEU A 126 -3.16 -4.87 -18.99
CA LEU A 126 -2.45 -6.13 -18.80
C LEU A 126 -3.40 -7.32 -18.87
N LEU A 127 -4.55 -7.24 -18.19
CA LEU A 127 -5.49 -8.36 -18.03
C LEU A 127 -6.75 -8.20 -18.88
N LEU A 128 -7.24 -6.96 -19.00
CA LEU A 128 -8.45 -6.68 -19.77
C LEU A 128 -8.12 -6.48 -21.25
N ALA A 129 -9.07 -6.86 -22.11
CA ALA A 129 -8.99 -6.55 -23.53
C ALA A 129 -9.01 -5.01 -23.73
N GLU A 130 -8.43 -4.53 -24.83
CA GLU A 130 -8.31 -3.09 -25.09
C GLU A 130 -9.68 -2.40 -25.15
N GLU A 131 -10.69 -3.06 -25.72
CA GLU A 131 -12.07 -2.58 -25.76
C GLU A 131 -12.72 -2.43 -24.37
N ASP A 132 -12.23 -3.19 -23.37
CA ASP A 132 -12.75 -3.22 -22.01
C ASP A 132 -11.88 -2.41 -21.04
N ALA A 133 -10.90 -1.63 -21.53
CA ALA A 133 -9.96 -0.89 -20.69
C ALA A 133 -10.64 0.08 -19.70
N GLU A 134 -11.85 0.55 -20.03
CA GLU A 134 -12.65 1.42 -19.16
C GLU A 134 -13.43 0.65 -18.07
N LEU A 135 -13.64 -0.66 -18.24
CA LEU A 135 -14.25 -1.51 -17.22
C LEU A 135 -13.36 -1.55 -15.96
N LYS A 136 -14.00 -1.55 -14.78
CA LYS A 136 -13.33 -1.65 -13.47
C LYS A 136 -13.98 -2.75 -12.63
N PRO A 137 -13.66 -4.04 -12.92
CA PRO A 137 -14.41 -5.19 -12.41
C PRO A 137 -14.51 -5.26 -10.88
N LEU A 138 -13.51 -4.77 -10.15
CA LEU A 138 -13.44 -4.90 -8.69
C LEU A 138 -13.94 -3.65 -7.94
N LEU A 139 -14.40 -2.62 -8.66
CA LEU A 139 -15.10 -1.51 -8.04
C LEU A 139 -16.53 -1.91 -7.67
N LYS A 140 -16.76 -2.01 -6.36
CA LYS A 140 -18.10 -2.19 -5.78
C LYS A 140 -19.03 -1.04 -6.14
N ARG A 141 -20.32 -1.36 -6.31
CA ARG A 141 -21.41 -0.40 -6.58
C ARG A 141 -22.45 -0.46 -5.48
N GLY A 142 -23.11 0.68 -5.20
CA GLY A 142 -24.19 0.76 -4.21
C GLY A 142 -23.74 0.53 -2.77
N GLY A 143 -24.65 0.13 -1.88
CA GLY A 143 -24.41 -0.04 -0.44
C GLY A 143 -23.51 -1.23 -0.03
N ALA A 144 -22.72 -1.79 -0.95
CA ALA A 144 -21.82 -2.92 -0.68
C ALA A 144 -20.44 -2.48 -0.15
N LEU A 145 -20.14 -1.17 -0.16
CA LEU A 145 -18.90 -0.65 0.38
C LEU A 145 -18.87 -0.79 1.91
N LYS A 146 -17.68 -1.07 2.43
CA LYS A 146 -17.39 -1.12 3.86
C LYS A 146 -16.33 -0.06 4.14
N THR A 147 -16.38 0.53 5.32
CA THR A 147 -15.30 1.37 5.81
C THR A 147 -14.11 0.51 6.27
N ALA A 148 -12.95 1.12 6.49
CA ALA A 148 -11.77 0.44 7.02
C ALA A 148 -12.06 -0.18 8.41
N GLU A 149 -12.79 0.54 9.26
CA GLU A 149 -13.16 0.10 10.60
C GLU A 149 -14.07 -1.13 10.55
N ASN A 150 -15.03 -1.16 9.61
CA ASN A 150 -15.96 -2.27 9.43
C ASN A 150 -15.28 -3.58 8.98
N ILE A 151 -14.04 -3.52 8.49
CA ILE A 151 -13.23 -4.69 8.16
C ILE A 151 -12.10 -4.95 9.17
N GLY A 152 -12.12 -4.25 10.30
CA GLY A 152 -11.16 -4.42 11.40
C GLY A 152 -9.78 -3.83 11.10
N TRP A 153 -9.71 -2.83 10.22
CA TRP A 153 -8.53 -2.00 10.04
C TRP A 153 -8.66 -0.78 10.96
N ALA A 154 -7.57 -0.42 11.63
CA ALA A 154 -7.56 0.75 12.49
C ALA A 154 -7.71 2.02 11.64
N ALA A 155 -8.54 2.97 12.08
CA ALA A 155 -8.64 4.28 11.47
C ALA A 155 -7.32 5.07 11.68
N ALA A 156 -6.98 5.94 10.74
CA ALA A 156 -5.83 6.85 10.82
C ALA A 156 -5.82 7.73 12.10
N SER A 157 -6.97 7.94 12.72
CA SER A 157 -7.23 9.06 13.64
C SER A 157 -6.92 8.83 15.13
N ASP A 158 -6.33 7.71 15.53
CA ASP A 158 -6.14 7.42 16.97
C ASP A 158 -4.88 8.03 17.60
N GLN A 159 -4.07 8.81 16.87
CA GLN A 159 -2.90 9.51 17.45
C GLN A 159 -2.66 10.94 16.95
N GLN A 160 -3.57 11.55 16.18
CA GLN A 160 -3.46 12.95 15.72
C GLN A 160 -4.47 13.89 16.41
N ARG A 161 -4.69 13.71 17.72
CA ARG A 161 -5.35 14.68 18.60
C ARG A 161 -4.52 14.78 19.87
N ASP A 162 -3.46 15.59 19.83
CA ASP A 162 -2.86 16.30 20.96
C ASP A 162 -1.50 16.87 20.54
N VAL A 163 -1.49 17.74 19.53
CA VAL A 163 -0.48 18.81 19.42
C VAL A 163 -1.13 20.02 18.76
N GLU A 164 -1.70 20.90 19.58
CA GLU A 164 -1.78 22.34 19.30
C GLU A 164 -1.42 23.08 20.60
N PRO A 165 -0.88 24.31 20.48
CA PRO A 165 0.46 24.68 20.94
C PRO A 165 0.63 24.93 22.45
#